data_AF-I3I9L8-F1
#
_entry.id   AF-I3I9L8-F1
#
_cell.length_a   1.000
_cell.length_b   1.000
_cell.length_c   1.000
_cell.angle_alpha   90.00
_cell.angle_beta   90.00
_cell.angle_gamma   90.00
#
_symmetry.space_group_name_H-M   'P 1'
#
loop_
_entity.id
_entity.type
_entity.pdbx_description
1 polymer ?
#
loop_
_entity_poly.entity_id
_entity_poly.type
_entity_poly.pdbx_seq_one_letter_code
_entity_poly.pdbx_strand_id
1 'polypeptide(L)'
;MSKEGYVEQFKTVGDLQEAIDRLIAEHRIAKKKELGVMFRVVVPPNTATIYEEGSQGPYQLMHGVRVGDYTFDTTLEWVLPDPSAGLSFSKSFSHLKSTWKMLRNHAKGKNQPGPANIASWILESRSIPDGMAFMKDPKNNNHYFLTVTKRMHISTLVTNLKLIGHGMTIMKDLTL
;
A
#
# COMPACT_ATOMS: atom_id res chain seq x y z
N MET A 1 -39.22 15.34 14.38
CA MET A 1 -38.12 14.52 13.83
C MET A 1 -36.93 15.45 13.59
N SER A 2 -35.92 15.39 14.46
CA SER A 2 -34.68 16.15 14.28
C SER A 2 -33.97 15.66 13.03
N LYS A 3 -33.63 16.58 12.13
CA LYS A 3 -32.60 16.33 11.12
C LYS A 3 -31.32 16.06 11.91
N GLU A 4 -30.86 14.82 11.95
CA GLU A 4 -29.49 14.50 12.33
C GLU A 4 -28.60 15.21 11.31
N GLY A 5 -28.21 16.44 11.63
CA GLY A 5 -27.22 17.17 10.87
C GLY A 5 -25.92 16.37 10.96
N TYR A 6 -25.28 16.11 9.83
CA TYR A 6 -23.92 15.58 9.80
C TYR A 6 -23.05 16.45 10.72
N VAL A 7 -22.70 15.94 11.90
CA VAL A 7 -22.09 16.70 12.99
C VAL A 7 -20.65 17.11 12.65
N GLU A 8 -20.00 16.41 11.72
CA GLU A 8 -18.62 16.69 11.32
C GLU A 8 -18.51 16.70 9.79
N GLN A 9 -18.67 17.88 9.19
CA GLN A 9 -18.20 18.13 7.84
C GLN A 9 -16.75 18.61 7.92
N PHE A 10 -15.82 17.87 7.31
CA PHE A 10 -14.42 18.29 7.21
C PHE A 10 -14.34 19.60 6.43
N LYS A 11 -13.79 20.64 7.07
CA LYS A 11 -13.68 22.00 6.49
C LYS A 11 -12.34 22.19 5.79
N THR A 12 -11.32 21.41 6.16
CA THR A 12 -9.97 21.49 5.59
C THR A 12 -9.31 20.12 5.39
N VAL A 13 -8.21 20.10 4.62
CA VAL A 13 -7.32 18.92 4.50
C VAL A 13 -6.68 18.55 5.85
N GLY A 14 -6.50 19.52 6.76
CA GLY A 14 -6.01 19.27 8.11
C GLY A 14 -6.99 18.42 8.91
N ASP A 15 -8.28 18.78 8.85
CA ASP A 15 -9.35 18.06 9.56
C ASP A 15 -9.45 16.60 9.10
N LEU A 16 -9.25 16.34 7.80
CA LEU A 16 -9.20 14.99 7.24
C LEU A 16 -7.99 14.20 7.73
N GLN A 17 -6.80 14.83 7.76
CA GLN A 17 -5.59 14.20 8.27
C GLN A 17 -5.74 13.84 9.75
N GLU A 18 -6.28 14.75 10.56
CA GLU A 18 -6.51 14.53 11.98
C GLU A 18 -7.53 13.41 12.22
N ALA A 19 -8.63 13.37 11.45
CA ALA A 19 -9.60 12.29 11.58
C ALA A 19 -9.05 10.94 11.13
N ILE A 20 -8.25 10.89 10.06
CA ILE A 20 -7.56 9.66 9.64
C ILE A 20 -6.61 9.19 10.74
N ASP A 21 -5.80 10.09 11.31
CA ASP A 21 -4.85 9.73 12.37
C ASP A 21 -5.57 9.28 13.65
N ARG A 22 -6.70 9.92 13.99
CA ARG A 22 -7.58 9.52 15.09
C ARG A 22 -8.12 8.10 14.88
N LEU A 23 -8.71 7.82 13.72
CA LEU A 23 -9.26 6.50 13.39
C LEU A 23 -8.17 5.41 13.40
N ILE A 24 -6.98 5.73 12.90
CA ILE A 24 -5.82 4.83 12.96
C ILE A 24 -5.46 4.51 14.41
N ALA A 25 -5.40 5.53 15.28
CA ALA A 25 -5.05 5.36 16.68
C ALA A 25 -6.10 4.52 17.41
N GLU A 26 -7.39 4.82 17.23
CA GLU A 26 -8.51 4.07 17.78
C GLU A 26 -8.47 2.60 17.37
N HIS A 27 -8.23 2.31 16.08
CA HIS A 27 -8.16 0.92 15.59
C HIS A 27 -6.98 0.14 16.19
N ARG A 28 -5.81 0.78 16.34
CA ARG A 28 -4.63 0.16 16.97
C ARG A 28 -4.89 -0.17 18.43
N ILE A 29 -5.50 0.75 19.17
CA ILE A 29 -5.86 0.58 20.59
C ILE A 29 -6.90 -0.55 20.74
N ALA A 30 -8.01 -0.46 19.99
CA ALA A 30 -9.13 -1.40 20.12
C ALA A 30 -8.75 -2.84 19.79
N LYS A 31 -7.82 -3.05 18.85
CA LYS A 31 -7.41 -4.39 18.43
C LYS A 31 -6.11 -4.88 19.07
N LYS A 32 -5.48 -4.07 19.94
CA LYS A 32 -4.12 -4.32 20.48
C LYS A 32 -3.12 -4.69 19.37
N LYS A 33 -3.26 -4.07 18.20
CA LYS A 33 -2.42 -4.34 17.04
C LYS A 33 -1.49 -3.18 16.79
N GLU A 34 -0.20 -3.46 16.64
CA GLU A 34 0.79 -2.46 16.24
C GLU A 34 0.54 -1.92 14.81
N LEU A 35 -0.06 -2.76 13.97
CA LEU A 35 -0.45 -2.46 12.60
C LEU A 35 -1.95 -2.19 12.56
N GLY A 36 -2.31 -0.95 12.24
CA GLY A 36 -3.70 -0.48 12.20
C GLY A 36 -4.21 -0.43 10.77
N VAL A 37 -4.02 0.73 10.13
CA VAL A 37 -4.26 0.95 8.71
C VAL A 37 -2.92 1.07 8.00
N MET A 38 -2.83 0.48 6.80
CA MET A 38 -1.71 0.63 5.87
C MET A 38 -2.18 1.33 4.61
N PHE A 39 -1.32 2.19 4.07
CA PHE A 39 -1.61 2.94 2.85
C PHE A 39 -0.55 2.67 1.80
N ARG A 40 -0.94 2.69 0.53
CA ARG A 40 0.03 2.83 -0.56
C ARG A 40 -0.52 3.71 -1.66
N VAL A 41 0.39 4.23 -2.45
CA VAL A 41 0.06 4.93 -3.68
C VAL A 41 -0.16 3.91 -4.78
N VAL A 42 -1.14 4.16 -5.64
CA VAL A 42 -1.44 3.37 -6.83
C VAL A 42 -1.38 4.30 -8.03
N VAL A 43 -0.41 4.07 -8.91
CA VAL A 43 -0.27 4.84 -10.14
C VAL A 43 -0.98 4.06 -11.25
N PRO A 44 -2.03 4.57 -11.90
CA PRO A 44 -2.65 3.91 -13.05
C PRO A 44 -1.64 3.66 -14.17
N PRO A 45 -1.78 2.56 -14.95
CA PRO A 45 -2.87 1.57 -14.94
C PRO A 45 -2.78 0.47 -13.88
N ASN A 46 -1.78 0.49 -13.00
CA ASN A 46 -1.57 -0.58 -12.03
C ASN A 46 -2.72 -0.75 -11.04
N THR A 47 -2.86 -1.97 -10.52
CA THR A 47 -3.70 -2.25 -9.36
C THR A 47 -2.96 -1.92 -8.06
N ALA A 48 -3.62 -2.13 -6.92
CA ALA A 48 -3.01 -1.90 -5.61
C ALA A 48 -1.90 -2.89 -5.27
N THR A 49 -1.75 -4.02 -5.96
CA THR A 49 -0.74 -5.03 -5.61
C THR A 49 -0.07 -5.68 -6.80
N ILE A 50 -0.64 -5.51 -8.00
CA ILE A 50 -0.14 -6.04 -9.27
C ILE A 50 0.14 -4.89 -10.22
N TYR A 51 1.27 -4.99 -10.91
CA TYR A 51 1.74 -4.04 -11.89
C TYR A 51 1.39 -4.45 -13.32
N GLU A 52 1.09 -3.45 -14.15
CA GLU A 52 0.77 -3.63 -15.55
C GLU A 52 2.03 -3.54 -16.42
N GLU A 53 2.15 -4.41 -17.41
CA GLU A 53 3.28 -4.39 -18.34
C GLU A 53 3.42 -3.03 -19.04
N GLY A 54 4.67 -2.58 -19.19
CA GLY A 54 5.00 -1.28 -19.78
C GLY A 54 4.75 -0.06 -18.88
N SER A 55 4.18 -0.23 -17.68
CA SER A 55 3.81 0.89 -16.80
C SER A 55 4.74 1.14 -15.62
N GLN A 56 5.75 0.28 -15.41
CA GLN A 56 6.71 0.36 -14.30
C GLN A 56 8.08 0.90 -14.70
N GLY A 57 8.19 1.65 -15.80
CA GLY A 57 9.49 2.10 -16.28
C GLY A 57 10.39 0.92 -16.68
N PRO A 58 11.70 0.93 -16.38
CA PRO A 58 12.65 -0.07 -16.89
C PRO A 58 12.63 -1.40 -16.11
N TYR A 59 11.78 -1.55 -15.11
CA TYR A 59 11.82 -2.72 -14.24
C TYR A 59 11.17 -3.94 -14.88
N GLN A 60 11.83 -5.10 -14.75
CA GLN A 60 11.28 -6.39 -15.16
C GLN A 60 10.10 -6.80 -14.27
N LEU A 61 9.07 -7.36 -14.91
CA LEU A 61 7.90 -7.94 -14.24
C LEU A 61 7.84 -9.45 -14.44
N MET A 62 7.42 -10.16 -13.40
CA MET A 62 7.05 -11.58 -13.42
C MET A 62 5.57 -11.68 -13.02
N HIS A 63 4.69 -11.92 -13.99
CA HIS A 63 3.23 -11.99 -13.77
C HIS A 63 2.66 -10.77 -13.01
N GLY A 64 3.17 -9.57 -13.33
CA GLY A 64 2.80 -8.32 -12.69
C GLY A 64 3.41 -8.08 -11.29
N VAL A 65 4.37 -8.92 -10.86
CA VAL A 65 5.24 -8.63 -9.72
C VAL A 65 6.54 -8.04 -10.22
N ARG A 66 6.96 -6.91 -9.68
CA ARG A 66 8.24 -6.29 -10.06
C ARG A 66 9.40 -7.04 -9.41
N VAL A 67 10.39 -7.46 -10.21
CA VAL A 67 11.56 -8.22 -9.72
C VAL A 67 12.33 -7.46 -8.65
N GLY A 68 12.40 -6.13 -8.72
CA GLY A 68 13.06 -5.31 -7.71
C GLY A 68 12.33 -5.21 -6.36
N ASP A 69 11.06 -5.61 -6.27
CA ASP A 69 10.30 -5.54 -5.02
C ASP A 69 10.40 -6.82 -4.18
N TYR A 70 10.87 -7.93 -4.75
CA TYR A 70 10.97 -9.19 -4.05
C TYR A 70 12.24 -9.92 -4.41
N THR A 71 12.78 -10.70 -3.49
CA THR A 71 13.99 -11.48 -3.74
C THR A 71 13.61 -12.78 -4.44
N PHE A 72 13.96 -12.92 -5.72
CA PHE A 72 13.71 -14.13 -6.50
C PHE A 72 14.91 -15.08 -6.44
N ASP A 73 14.66 -16.37 -6.68
CA ASP A 73 15.74 -17.28 -7.03
C ASP A 73 16.22 -17.04 -8.48
N THR A 74 17.24 -17.81 -8.90
CA THR A 74 17.86 -17.65 -10.23
C THR A 74 16.93 -17.97 -11.39
N THR A 75 15.83 -18.68 -11.16
CA THR A 75 14.85 -19.06 -12.19
C THR A 75 13.74 -18.01 -12.33
N LEU A 76 13.62 -17.09 -11.38
CA LEU A 76 12.50 -16.14 -11.24
C LEU A 76 11.12 -16.79 -11.04
N GLU A 77 11.06 -18.11 -10.85
CA GLU A 77 9.82 -18.84 -10.56
C GLU A 77 9.51 -18.88 -9.06
N TRP A 78 10.52 -18.69 -8.21
CA TRP A 78 10.35 -18.73 -6.76
C TRP A 78 10.76 -17.42 -6.10
N VAL A 79 9.96 -17.01 -5.13
CA VAL A 79 10.25 -15.87 -4.27
C VAL A 79 10.77 -16.37 -2.94
N LEU A 80 11.92 -15.85 -2.54
CA LEU A 80 12.63 -16.20 -1.33
C LEU A 80 12.18 -15.30 -0.16
N PRO A 81 12.25 -15.80 1.09
CA PRO A 81 11.96 -14.98 2.26
C PRO A 81 12.96 -13.83 2.38
N ASP A 82 12.48 -12.60 2.47
CA ASP A 82 13.34 -11.43 2.67
C ASP A 82 12.59 -10.31 3.41
N PRO A 83 12.82 -10.13 4.73
CA PRO A 83 12.08 -9.14 5.52
C PRO A 83 12.34 -7.69 5.11
N SER A 84 13.33 -7.44 4.24
CA SER A 84 13.71 -6.12 3.74
C SER A 84 13.23 -5.84 2.31
N ALA A 85 12.55 -6.80 1.66
CA ALA A 85 11.99 -6.66 0.33
C ALA A 85 10.48 -6.96 0.36
N GLY A 86 9.71 -6.13 -0.34
CA GLY A 86 8.30 -6.35 -0.58
C GLY A 86 7.64 -5.13 -1.19
N LEU A 87 6.32 -5.19 -1.36
CA LEU A 87 5.55 -4.01 -1.74
C LEU A 87 5.61 -2.96 -0.61
N SER A 88 5.85 -1.71 -1.00
CA SER A 88 5.95 -0.57 -0.08
C SER A 88 4.60 -0.07 0.42
N PHE A 89 4.49 0.12 1.73
CA PHE A 89 3.35 0.71 2.41
C PHE A 89 3.77 1.77 3.43
N SER A 90 2.87 2.74 3.64
CA SER A 90 2.96 3.81 4.62
C SER A 90 2.08 3.50 5.83
N LYS A 91 2.65 3.64 7.04
CA LYS A 91 1.94 3.51 8.32
C LYS A 91 1.14 4.76 8.71
N SER A 92 1.48 5.91 8.12
CA SER A 92 0.81 7.20 8.36
C SER A 92 0.42 7.87 7.05
N PHE A 93 -0.60 8.72 7.11
CA PHE A 93 -1.03 9.51 5.96
C PHE A 93 0.01 10.59 5.59
N SER A 94 0.74 11.14 6.55
CA SER A 94 1.82 12.09 6.28
C SER A 94 2.93 11.49 5.41
N HIS A 95 3.37 10.26 5.72
CA HIS A 95 4.33 9.52 4.91
C HIS A 95 3.75 9.20 3.53
N LEU A 96 2.51 8.71 3.48
CA LEU A 96 1.78 8.48 2.22
C LEU A 96 1.71 9.73 1.34
N LYS A 97 1.39 10.90 1.90
CA LYS A 97 1.29 12.17 1.18
C LYS A 97 2.62 12.56 0.53
N SER A 98 3.73 12.34 1.23
CA SER A 98 5.07 12.55 0.69
C SER A 98 5.35 11.60 -0.49
N THR A 99 5.10 10.30 -0.32
CA THR A 99 5.26 9.29 -1.38
C THR A 99 4.35 9.57 -2.58
N TRP A 100 3.11 10.00 -2.33
CA TRP A 100 2.13 10.35 -3.37
C TRP A 100 2.63 11.50 -4.22
N LYS A 101 3.12 12.60 -3.61
CA LYS A 101 3.69 13.73 -4.34
C LYS A 101 4.87 13.29 -5.22
N MET A 102 5.76 12.45 -4.68
CA MET A 102 6.91 11.92 -5.40
C MET A 102 6.47 11.11 -6.63
N LEU A 103 5.61 10.12 -6.45
CA LEU A 103 5.19 9.22 -7.54
C LEU A 103 4.33 9.92 -8.58
N ARG A 104 3.48 10.87 -8.16
CA ARG A 104 2.70 11.71 -9.07
C ARG A 104 3.60 12.51 -10.02
N ASN A 105 4.70 13.06 -9.49
CA ASN A 105 5.69 13.79 -10.28
C ASN A 105 6.52 12.87 -11.18
N HIS A 106 6.74 11.60 -10.80
CA HIS A 106 7.46 10.64 -11.63
C HIS A 106 6.61 10.07 -12.77
N ALA A 107 5.30 9.92 -12.57
CA ALA A 107 4.42 9.26 -13.54
C ALA A 107 4.39 9.93 -14.94
N LYS A 108 4.56 11.26 -15.01
CA LYS A 108 4.54 12.03 -16.26
C LYS A 108 5.54 13.20 -16.27
N GLY A 109 6.46 13.25 -15.29
CA GLY A 109 7.42 14.33 -15.09
C GLY A 109 6.90 15.48 -14.23
N LYS A 110 7.81 16.27 -13.62
CA LYS A 110 7.47 17.36 -12.68
C LYS A 110 6.51 18.41 -13.28
N ASN A 111 6.55 18.60 -14.59
CA ASN A 111 5.79 19.63 -15.30
C ASN A 111 4.39 19.17 -15.73
N GLN A 112 4.12 17.86 -15.69
CA GLN A 112 2.79 17.28 -15.93
C GLN A 112 2.58 16.15 -14.94
N PRO A 113 2.14 16.42 -13.70
CA PRO A 113 1.93 15.36 -12.73
C PRO A 113 0.87 14.36 -13.22
N GLY A 114 1.20 13.07 -13.21
CA GLY A 114 0.29 11.99 -13.63
C GLY A 114 -0.79 11.69 -12.59
N PRO A 115 -1.75 10.81 -12.90
CA PRO A 115 -2.71 10.35 -11.91
C PRO A 115 -2.02 9.51 -10.83
N ALA A 116 -2.41 9.70 -9.58
CA ALA A 116 -1.96 8.88 -8.45
C ALA A 116 -3.15 8.69 -7.51
N ASN A 117 -3.60 7.45 -7.39
CA ASN A 117 -4.64 7.04 -6.46
C ASN A 117 -4.01 6.60 -5.14
N ILE A 118 -4.84 6.42 -4.12
CA ILE A 118 -4.42 5.83 -2.83
C ILE A 118 -5.21 4.55 -2.61
N ALA A 119 -4.51 3.48 -2.27
CA ALA A 119 -5.11 2.30 -1.69
C ALA A 119 -4.89 2.31 -0.17
N SER A 120 -5.94 2.10 0.61
CA SER A 120 -5.87 1.90 2.05
C SER A 120 -6.34 0.50 2.41
N TRP A 121 -5.77 -0.06 3.47
CA TRP A 121 -6.14 -1.35 3.99
C TRP A 121 -6.20 -1.33 5.51
N ILE A 122 -7.38 -1.70 6.04
CA ILE A 122 -7.58 -1.91 7.48
C ILE A 122 -7.17 -3.36 7.78
N LEU A 123 -6.12 -3.53 8.59
CA LEU A 123 -5.58 -4.87 8.87
C LEU A 123 -6.38 -5.57 9.96
N GLU A 124 -7.18 -6.55 9.56
CA GLU A 124 -7.98 -7.39 10.46
C GLU A 124 -7.23 -8.65 10.89
N SER A 125 -7.71 -9.35 11.92
CA SER A 125 -6.95 -10.39 12.66
C SER A 125 -6.47 -11.58 11.81
N ARG A 126 -6.99 -11.81 10.60
CA ARG A 126 -6.59 -12.92 9.72
C ARG A 126 -6.53 -12.58 8.22
N SER A 127 -6.20 -11.34 7.87
CA SER A 127 -6.29 -10.88 6.47
C SER A 127 -5.01 -11.00 5.64
N ILE A 128 -3.88 -11.41 6.24
CA ILE A 128 -2.61 -11.60 5.51
C ILE A 128 -2.44 -13.09 5.21
N PRO A 129 -2.26 -13.50 3.93
CA PRO A 129 -2.02 -14.88 3.56
C PRO A 129 -0.79 -15.49 4.24
N ASP A 130 -0.85 -16.79 4.47
CA ASP A 130 0.26 -17.55 5.06
C ASP A 130 1.55 -17.38 4.24
N GLY A 131 2.67 -17.22 4.95
CA GLY A 131 3.96 -16.98 4.32
C GLY A 131 4.19 -15.54 3.88
N MET A 132 3.33 -14.60 4.28
CA MET A 132 3.53 -13.17 4.08
C MET A 132 3.35 -12.41 5.40
N ALA A 133 3.97 -11.23 5.49
CA ALA A 133 3.83 -10.34 6.64
C ALA A 133 4.12 -8.89 6.26
N PHE A 134 3.61 -7.95 7.08
CA PHE A 134 4.13 -6.59 7.07
C PHE A 134 5.36 -6.51 7.97
N MET A 135 6.52 -6.26 7.38
CA MET A 135 7.76 -6.05 8.09
C MET A 135 8.14 -4.58 8.05
N LYS A 136 8.53 -4.04 9.20
CA LYS A 136 8.92 -2.64 9.34
C LYS A 136 10.25 -2.40 8.62
N ASP A 137 10.36 -1.31 7.86
CA ASP A 137 11.63 -0.90 7.28
C ASP A 137 12.58 -0.45 8.41
N PRO A 138 13.78 -1.06 8.54
CA PRO A 138 14.74 -0.70 9.59
C PRO A 138 15.24 0.74 9.48
N LYS A 139 15.16 1.35 8.29
CA LYS A 139 15.64 2.72 8.03
C LYS A 139 14.54 3.78 8.14
N ASN A 140 13.26 3.37 8.11
CA ASN A 140 12.14 4.30 8.12
C ASN A 140 10.94 3.72 8.89
N ASN A 141 10.71 4.26 10.09
CA ASN A 141 9.63 3.81 10.98
C ASN A 141 8.21 3.98 10.43
N ASN A 142 8.03 4.79 9.38
CA ASN A 142 6.76 5.02 8.72
C ASN A 142 6.57 4.15 7.47
N HIS A 143 7.59 3.39 7.07
CA HIS A 143 7.57 2.51 5.92
C HIS A 143 7.56 1.03 6.33
N TYR A 144 6.74 0.24 5.64
CA TYR A 144 6.60 -1.19 5.83
C TYR A 144 6.64 -1.89 4.48
N PHE A 145 7.25 -3.06 4.47
CA PHE A 145 7.23 -3.99 3.35
C PHE A 145 6.16 -5.05 3.59
N LEU A 146 5.28 -5.27 2.62
CA LEU A 146 4.51 -6.50 2.54
C LEU A 146 5.39 -7.58 1.91
N THR A 147 6.09 -8.31 2.76
CA THR A 147 7.13 -9.27 2.40
C THR A 147 6.62 -10.70 2.31
N VAL A 148 7.42 -11.55 1.68
CA VAL A 148 7.37 -13.00 1.76
C VAL A 148 8.23 -13.48 2.95
N THR A 149 7.65 -14.29 3.84
CA THR A 149 8.31 -14.89 5.01
C THR A 149 8.58 -16.38 4.86
N LYS A 150 8.04 -17.01 3.82
CA LYS A 150 8.28 -18.41 3.44
C LYS A 150 8.45 -18.51 1.94
N ARG A 151 9.40 -19.32 1.46
CA ARG A 151 9.60 -19.52 0.02
C ARG A 151 8.27 -19.94 -0.63
N MET A 152 7.89 -19.27 -1.71
CA MET A 152 6.67 -19.58 -2.45
C MET A 152 6.88 -19.40 -3.96
N HIS A 153 6.13 -20.16 -4.75
CA HIS A 153 6.15 -19.99 -6.20
C HIS A 153 5.52 -18.65 -6.59
N ILE A 154 5.97 -18.04 -7.69
CA ILE A 154 5.50 -16.72 -8.14
C ILE A 154 3.99 -16.68 -8.33
N SER A 155 3.38 -17.76 -8.84
CA SER A 155 1.92 -17.86 -8.96
C SER A 155 1.20 -17.80 -7.61
N THR A 156 1.80 -18.34 -6.55
CA THR A 156 1.25 -18.26 -5.19
C THR A 156 1.32 -16.84 -4.67
N LEU A 157 2.46 -16.16 -4.86
CA LEU A 157 2.59 -14.75 -4.50
C LEU A 157 1.56 -13.89 -5.24
N VAL A 158 1.39 -14.07 -6.55
CA VAL A 158 0.42 -13.32 -7.36
C VAL A 158 -1.00 -13.51 -6.85
N THR A 159 -1.40 -14.75 -6.55
CA THR A 159 -2.72 -15.04 -5.96
C THR A 159 -2.90 -14.34 -4.62
N ASN A 160 -1.91 -14.44 -3.73
CA ASN A 160 -1.95 -13.79 -2.42
C ASN A 160 -2.04 -12.27 -2.55
N LEU A 161 -1.26 -11.67 -3.45
CA LEU A 161 -1.29 -10.23 -3.73
C LEU A 161 -2.64 -9.78 -4.27
N LYS A 162 -3.28 -10.55 -5.15
CA LYS A 162 -4.63 -10.25 -5.63
C LYS A 162 -5.66 -10.32 -4.50
N LEU A 163 -5.61 -11.35 -3.64
CA LEU A 163 -6.48 -11.47 -2.47
C LEU A 163 -6.34 -10.26 -1.54
N ILE A 164 -5.10 -9.85 -1.27
CA ILE A 164 -4.82 -8.63 -0.51
C ILE A 164 -5.41 -7.41 -1.21
N GLY A 165 -5.16 -7.25 -2.51
CA GLY A 165 -5.66 -6.14 -3.32
C GLY A 165 -7.19 -6.03 -3.30
N HIS A 166 -7.91 -7.16 -3.30
CA HIS A 166 -9.37 -7.19 -3.17
C HIS A 166 -9.86 -6.69 -1.81
N GLY A 167 -9.07 -6.85 -0.75
CA GLY A 167 -9.36 -6.32 0.57
C GLY A 167 -9.04 -4.84 0.77
N MET A 168 -8.46 -4.18 -0.25
CA MET A 168 -8.09 -2.76 -0.18
C MET A 168 -9.19 -1.85 -0.71
N THR A 169 -9.39 -0.72 -0.04
CA THR A 169 -10.24 0.38 -0.53
C THR A 169 -9.40 1.32 -1.38
N ILE A 170 -9.82 1.56 -2.62
CA ILE A 170 -9.14 2.47 -3.55
C ILE A 170 -9.86 3.81 -3.58
N MET A 171 -9.17 4.84 -3.11
CA MET A 171 -9.59 6.23 -3.22
C MET A 171 -9.00 6.82 -4.53
N LYS A 172 -9.90 7.20 -5.45
CA LYS A 172 -9.55 7.78 -6.76
C LYS A 172 -9.74 9.29 -6.74
N ASP A 173 -9.08 9.98 -7.68
CA ASP A 173 -9.26 11.41 -7.96
C ASP A 173 -9.06 12.35 -6.75
N LEU A 174 -8.17 11.94 -5.84
CA LEU A 174 -7.87 12.70 -4.64
C LEU A 174 -7.07 13.97 -4.97
N THR A 175 -7.47 15.08 -4.35
CA THR A 175 -6.68 16.31 -4.27
C THR A 175 -6.16 16.44 -2.83
N LEU A 176 -4.85 16.20 -2.63
CA LEU A 176 -4.19 16.15 -1.32
C LEU A 176 -3.19 17.28 -1.08
#